data_AF-A0A1G3Q8I3-F1
#
_entry.id   AF-A0A1G3Q8I3-F1
#
_cell.length_a   1.000
_cell.length_b   1.000
_cell.length_c   1.000
_cell.angle_alpha   90.00
_cell.angle_beta   90.00
_cell.angle_gamma   90.00
#
_symmetry.space_group_name_H-M   'P 1'
#
loop_
_entity.id
_entity.type
_entity.pdbx_description
1 polymer ?
#
loop_
_entity_poly.entity_id
_entity_poly.type
_entity_poly.pdbx_seq_one_letter_code
_entity_poly.pdbx_strand_id
1 'polypeptide(L)'
;MKQPVIRKKNILFNRFVKLIEENYESLTQIFMNDLLRHPETTAYRGIDRDLIYQSSAYIFKDLSKWISREFSKEKIEERYAKIGRDRFEMGIPVHQVIKGLILQRRHIWLFVMDKMYDDKTDYMEALEVNNRVTLYFDRAMLSALKGYNEMINRQLR
;
A
#
# COMPACT_ATOMS: atom_id res chain seq x y z
N MET A 1 13.63 -19.32 -20.42
CA MET A 1 13.01 -18.77 -19.19
C MET A 1 13.95 -19.08 -18.03
N LYS A 2 14.50 -18.07 -17.35
CA LYS A 2 15.35 -18.30 -16.17
C LYS A 2 14.43 -18.44 -14.96
N GLN A 3 14.43 -19.63 -14.33
CA GLN A 3 13.75 -19.84 -13.05
C GLN A 3 14.36 -18.89 -12.00
N PRO A 4 13.56 -18.21 -11.17
CA PRO A 4 14.11 -17.38 -10.11
C PRO A 4 14.80 -18.26 -9.06
N VAL A 5 16.10 -18.04 -8.89
CA VAL A 5 16.93 -18.72 -7.89
C VAL A 5 16.47 -18.29 -6.50
N ILE A 6 15.73 -19.17 -5.82
CA ILE A 6 15.31 -18.97 -4.44
C ILE A 6 16.54 -19.04 -3.53
N ARG A 7 17.11 -17.90 -3.16
CA ARG A 7 18.14 -17.84 -2.10
C ARG A 7 17.47 -18.14 -0.76
N LYS A 8 18.00 -19.14 -0.05
CA LYS A 8 17.54 -19.70 1.25
C LYS A 8 17.30 -18.69 2.40
N LYS A 9 17.67 -17.40 2.23
CA LYS A 9 17.61 -16.33 3.23
C LYS A 9 16.33 -15.45 3.17
N ASN A 10 15.30 -15.90 2.45
CA ASN A 10 14.10 -15.12 2.08
C ASN A 10 12.79 -15.93 2.19
N ILE A 11 12.69 -16.94 3.07
CA ILE A 11 11.51 -17.83 3.08
C ILE A 11 10.25 -17.07 3.50
N LEU A 12 10.27 -16.37 4.64
CA LEU A 12 9.13 -15.56 5.07
C LEU A 12 8.81 -14.45 4.07
N PHE A 13 9.85 -13.91 3.45
CA PHE A 13 9.75 -12.88 2.43
C PHE A 13 8.97 -13.34 1.19
N ASN A 14 9.34 -14.50 0.66
CA ASN A 14 8.67 -15.11 -0.49
C ASN A 14 7.25 -15.53 -0.12
N ARG A 15 7.05 -16.03 1.10
CA ARG A 15 5.72 -16.36 1.63
C ARG A 15 4.84 -15.11 1.71
N PHE A 16 5.39 -13.98 2.18
CA PHE A 16 4.70 -12.69 2.19
C PHE A 16 4.29 -12.27 0.77
N VAL A 17 5.23 -12.26 -0.18
CA VAL A 17 4.96 -11.83 -1.57
C VAL A 17 3.84 -12.68 -2.17
N LYS A 18 3.99 -14.02 -2.07
CA LYS A 18 3.01 -14.98 -2.56
C LYS A 18 1.64 -14.76 -1.90
N LEU A 19 1.61 -14.57 -0.58
CA LEU A 19 0.38 -14.32 0.15
C LEU A 19 -0.34 -13.06 -0.35
N ILE A 20 0.37 -11.95 -0.57
CA ILE A 20 -0.24 -10.73 -1.12
C ILE A 20 -0.73 -10.94 -2.55
N GLU A 21 0.06 -11.60 -3.40
CA GLU A 21 -0.30 -11.83 -4.80
C GLU A 21 -1.51 -12.76 -4.98
N GLU A 22 -1.66 -13.76 -4.11
CA GLU A 22 -2.79 -14.69 -4.16
C GLU A 22 -4.07 -14.08 -3.56
N ASN A 23 -3.94 -13.04 -2.74
CA ASN A 23 -5.05 -12.52 -1.93
C ASN A 23 -5.34 -11.03 -2.13
N TYR A 24 -4.70 -10.34 -3.08
CA TYR A 24 -4.85 -8.88 -3.23
C TYR A 24 -6.31 -8.45 -3.41
N GLU A 25 -7.17 -9.25 -4.03
CA GLU A 25 -8.60 -8.95 -4.22
C GLU A 25 -9.35 -8.95 -2.90
N SER A 26 -9.21 -10.01 -2.10
CA SER A 26 -9.79 -10.07 -0.76
C SER A 26 -9.28 -8.96 0.15
N LEU A 27 -7.97 -8.69 0.11
CA LEU A 27 -7.33 -7.59 0.84
C LEU A 27 -7.91 -6.24 0.44
N THR A 28 -8.08 -6.01 -0.87
CA THR A 28 -8.69 -4.78 -1.39
C THR A 28 -10.12 -4.65 -0.92
N GLN A 29 -10.91 -5.72 -0.94
CA GLN A 29 -12.30 -5.67 -0.50
C GLN A 29 -12.43 -5.38 1.00
N ILE A 30 -11.59 -5.98 1.85
CA ILE A 30 -11.54 -5.70 3.29
C ILE A 30 -11.15 -4.25 3.54
N PHE A 31 -10.09 -3.77 2.88
CA PHE A 31 -9.64 -2.39 2.97
C PHE A 31 -10.74 -1.41 2.52
N MET A 32 -11.39 -1.66 1.38
CA MET A 32 -12.43 -0.78 0.85
C MET A 32 -13.65 -0.69 1.78
N ASN A 33 -14.03 -1.82 2.39
CA ASN A 33 -15.11 -1.84 3.37
C ASN A 33 -14.79 -0.96 4.59
N ASP A 34 -13.54 -0.97 5.06
CA ASP A 34 -13.10 -0.10 6.16
C ASP A 34 -13.01 1.35 5.70
N LEU A 35 -12.34 1.63 4.59
CA LEU A 35 -12.19 2.98 4.02
C LEU A 35 -13.53 3.72 3.88
N LEU A 36 -14.56 3.05 3.37
CA LEU A 36 -15.86 3.68 3.13
C LEU A 36 -16.66 3.90 4.42
N ARG A 37 -16.41 3.11 5.47
CA ARG A 37 -17.13 3.19 6.76
C ARG A 37 -16.39 4.02 7.80
N HIS A 38 -15.07 4.17 7.67
CA HIS A 38 -14.24 4.78 8.68
C HIS A 38 -14.55 6.30 8.82
N PRO A 39 -14.69 6.82 10.04
CA PRO A 39 -15.13 8.20 10.28
C PRO A 39 -14.13 9.25 9.78
N GLU A 40 -12.82 8.93 9.80
CA GLU A 40 -11.76 9.81 9.30
C GLU A 40 -11.55 9.77 7.77
N THR A 41 -12.37 9.05 7.00
CA THR A 41 -12.23 8.91 5.53
C THR A 41 -13.57 9.12 4.80
N THR A 42 -14.42 9.96 5.36
CA THR A 42 -15.78 10.25 4.86
C THR A 42 -15.84 10.75 3.41
N ALA A 43 -14.83 11.47 2.94
CA ALA A 43 -14.78 12.02 1.58
C ALA A 43 -14.75 10.92 0.51
N TYR A 44 -14.26 9.72 0.83
CA TYR A 44 -14.24 8.60 -0.11
C TYR A 44 -15.64 8.06 -0.46
N ARG A 45 -16.67 8.36 0.35
CA ARG A 45 -18.03 7.84 0.15
C ARG A 45 -18.73 8.44 -1.07
N GLY A 46 -18.32 9.65 -1.48
CA GLY A 46 -18.86 10.33 -2.66
C GLY A 46 -18.09 10.07 -3.94
N ILE A 47 -17.05 9.24 -3.90
CA ILE A 47 -16.16 8.96 -5.04
C ILE A 47 -16.56 7.65 -5.71
N ASP A 48 -16.31 7.55 -7.02
CA ASP A 48 -16.46 6.30 -7.76
C ASP A 48 -15.69 5.17 -7.07
N ARG A 49 -16.45 4.21 -6.56
CA ARG A 49 -15.94 3.07 -5.81
C ARG A 49 -15.00 2.21 -6.66
N ASP A 50 -15.30 2.01 -7.93
CA ASP A 50 -14.52 1.15 -8.81
C ASP A 50 -13.17 1.77 -9.10
N LEU A 51 -13.12 3.09 -9.26
CA LEU A 51 -11.88 3.83 -9.43
C LEU A 51 -10.97 3.69 -8.20
N ILE A 52 -11.52 3.85 -6.99
CA ILE A 52 -10.75 3.69 -5.74
C ILE A 52 -10.34 2.24 -5.53
N TYR A 53 -11.22 1.28 -5.84
CA TYR A 53 -10.93 -0.15 -5.75
C TYR A 53 -9.75 -0.52 -6.67
N GLN A 54 -9.81 -0.16 -7.95
CA GLN A 54 -8.75 -0.47 -8.92
C GLN A 54 -7.42 0.15 -8.47
N SER A 55 -7.43 1.43 -8.10
CA SER A 55 -6.26 2.14 -7.57
C SER A 55 -5.64 1.41 -6.37
N SER A 56 -6.47 0.91 -5.45
CA SER A 56 -6.05 0.20 -4.24
C SER A 56 -5.54 -1.22 -4.53
N ALA A 57 -6.19 -1.95 -5.44
CA ALA A 57 -5.73 -3.25 -5.89
C ALA A 57 -4.33 -3.17 -6.53
N TYR A 58 -4.07 -2.12 -7.31
CA TYR A 58 -2.74 -1.90 -7.86
C TYR A 58 -1.69 -1.59 -6.80
N ILE A 59 -2.03 -0.93 -5.70
CA ILE A 59 -1.10 -0.68 -4.59
C ILE A 59 -0.64 -2.01 -3.97
N PHE A 60 -1.55 -2.96 -3.73
CA PHE A 60 -1.17 -4.28 -3.22
C PHE A 60 -0.32 -5.08 -4.22
N LYS A 61 -0.62 -5.00 -5.53
CA LYS A 61 0.22 -5.59 -6.58
C LYS A 61 1.61 -4.97 -6.66
N ASP A 62 1.73 -3.67 -6.44
CA ASP A 62 3.03 -2.98 -6.45
C ASP A 62 3.84 -3.23 -5.19
N LEU A 63 3.17 -3.44 -4.06
CA LEU A 63 3.82 -3.83 -2.82
C LEU A 63 4.57 -5.15 -2.99
N SER A 64 3.97 -6.16 -3.64
CA SER A 64 4.62 -7.46 -3.86
C SER A 64 5.91 -7.31 -4.68
N LYS A 65 5.89 -6.47 -5.73
CA LYS A 65 7.05 -6.14 -6.59
C LYS A 65 8.11 -5.29 -5.90
N TRP A 66 7.71 -4.35 -5.06
CA TRP A 66 8.68 -3.55 -4.31
C TRP A 66 9.43 -4.41 -3.30
N ILE A 67 8.69 -5.30 -2.66
CA ILE A 67 9.23 -6.29 -1.74
C ILE A 67 10.20 -7.20 -2.53
N SER A 68 9.82 -7.73 -3.71
CA SER A 68 10.76 -8.51 -4.55
C SER A 68 12.01 -7.77 -5.05
N ARG A 69 12.19 -6.48 -4.71
CA ARG A 69 13.27 -5.56 -5.12
C ARG A 69 13.20 -5.12 -6.58
N GLU A 70 12.06 -5.30 -7.24
CA GLU A 70 11.85 -4.90 -8.64
C GLU A 70 11.50 -3.41 -8.80
N PHE A 71 10.96 -2.77 -7.77
CA PHE A 71 10.65 -1.33 -7.79
C PHE A 71 11.81 -0.48 -7.24
N SER A 72 12.28 0.47 -8.04
CA SER A 72 13.19 1.51 -7.54
C SER A 72 12.45 2.50 -6.65
N LYS A 73 13.20 3.24 -5.81
CA LYS A 73 12.65 4.27 -4.92
C LYS A 73 11.89 5.33 -5.73
N GLU A 74 12.45 5.77 -6.84
CA GLU A 74 11.95 6.85 -7.70
C GLU A 74 10.57 6.48 -8.27
N LYS A 75 10.39 5.21 -8.68
CA LYS A 75 9.10 4.73 -9.20
C LYS A 75 8.00 4.73 -8.15
N ILE A 76 8.32 4.40 -6.89
CA ILE A 76 7.36 4.52 -5.78
C ILE A 76 6.98 5.99 -5.61
N GLU A 77 7.98 6.87 -5.57
CA GLU A 77 7.76 8.28 -5.33
C GLU A 77 6.90 8.94 -6.42
N GLU A 78 7.20 8.65 -7.69
CA GLU A 78 6.41 9.12 -8.84
C GLU A 78 4.96 8.63 -8.76
N ARG A 79 4.77 7.33 -8.52
CA ARG A 79 3.44 6.72 -8.42
C ARG A 79 2.61 7.34 -7.31
N TYR A 80 3.17 7.48 -6.12
CA TYR A 80 2.43 8.01 -4.98
C TYR A 80 2.23 9.52 -5.08
N ALA A 81 3.15 10.27 -5.68
CA ALA A 81 2.90 11.66 -6.04
C ALA A 81 1.72 11.79 -7.00
N LYS A 82 1.61 10.91 -8.00
CA LYS A 82 0.42 10.86 -8.86
C LYS A 82 -0.85 10.57 -8.07
N ILE A 83 -0.83 9.57 -7.17
CA ILE A 83 -1.98 9.28 -6.30
C ILE A 83 -2.38 10.52 -5.49
N GLY A 84 -1.42 11.25 -4.93
CA GLY A 84 -1.68 12.51 -4.23
C GLY A 84 -2.41 13.54 -5.09
N ARG A 85 -1.95 13.76 -6.33
CA ARG A 85 -2.59 14.66 -7.30
C ARG A 85 -3.99 14.19 -7.67
N ASP A 86 -4.16 12.91 -8.00
CA ASP A 86 -5.45 12.33 -8.39
C ASP A 86 -6.48 12.50 -7.25
N ARG A 87 -6.06 12.30 -5.98
CA ARG A 87 -6.95 12.45 -4.82
C ARG A 87 -7.33 13.91 -4.55
N PHE A 88 -6.41 14.85 -4.83
CA PHE A 88 -6.71 16.27 -4.80
C PHE A 88 -7.79 16.63 -5.84
N GLU A 89 -7.64 16.16 -7.07
CA GLU A 89 -8.61 16.40 -8.15
C GLU A 89 -9.99 15.80 -7.83
N MET A 90 -10.02 14.70 -7.08
CA MET A 90 -11.25 14.09 -6.55
C MET A 90 -11.85 14.86 -5.36
N GLY A 91 -11.23 15.94 -4.89
CA GLY A 91 -11.70 16.72 -3.74
C GLY A 91 -11.53 16.02 -2.38
N ILE A 92 -10.69 15.00 -2.28
CA ILE A 92 -10.46 14.27 -1.02
C ILE A 92 -9.46 15.04 -0.18
N PRO A 93 -9.79 15.48 1.06
CA PRO A 93 -8.85 16.20 1.90
C PRO A 93 -7.59 15.40 2.19
N VAL A 94 -6.43 16.06 2.20
CA VAL A 94 -5.12 15.42 2.36
C VAL A 94 -5.02 14.51 3.59
N HIS A 95 -5.59 14.91 4.73
CA HIS A 95 -5.57 14.09 5.94
C HIS A 95 -6.30 12.75 5.75
N GLN A 96 -7.37 12.73 4.95
CA GLN A 96 -8.08 11.49 4.61
C GLN A 96 -7.32 10.63 3.61
N VAL A 97 -6.55 11.25 2.70
CA VAL A 97 -5.62 10.53 1.80
C VAL A 97 -4.58 9.77 2.63
N ILE A 98 -3.95 10.46 3.58
CA ILE A 98 -2.96 9.85 4.49
C ILE A 98 -3.62 8.77 5.35
N LYS A 99 -4.81 9.03 5.90
CA LYS A 99 -5.55 8.01 6.65
C LYS A 99 -5.85 6.78 5.81
N GLY A 100 -6.23 6.93 4.54
CA GLY A 100 -6.44 5.82 3.61
C GLY A 100 -5.19 4.95 3.45
N LEU A 101 -4.01 5.56 3.30
CA LEU A 101 -2.73 4.83 3.23
C LEU A 101 -2.39 4.13 4.55
N ILE A 102 -2.68 4.75 5.69
CA ILE A 102 -2.52 4.12 7.03
C ILE A 102 -3.42 2.89 7.16
N LEU A 103 -4.68 2.97 6.71
CA LEU A 103 -5.61 1.83 6.72
C LEU A 103 -5.12 0.71 5.80
N GLN A 104 -4.62 1.02 4.60
CA GLN A 104 -4.02 0.00 3.71
C GLN A 104 -2.87 -0.74 4.38
N ARG A 105 -1.92 -0.01 4.99
CA ARG A 105 -0.81 -0.60 5.74
C ARG A 105 -1.31 -1.52 6.86
N ARG A 106 -2.32 -1.08 7.61
CA ARG A 106 -2.92 -1.86 8.69
C ARG A 106 -3.51 -3.18 8.17
N HIS A 107 -4.27 -3.14 7.09
CA HIS A 107 -4.92 -4.34 6.53
C HIS A 107 -3.92 -5.36 5.98
N ILE A 108 -2.82 -4.92 5.39
CA ILE A 108 -1.70 -5.82 5.04
C ILE A 108 -1.17 -6.52 6.29
N TRP A 109 -0.90 -5.76 7.35
CA TRP A 109 -0.33 -6.33 8.56
C TRP A 109 -1.28 -7.32 9.24
N LEU A 110 -2.56 -6.98 9.37
CA LEU A 110 -3.57 -7.88 9.95
C LEU A 110 -3.69 -9.17 9.14
N PHE A 111 -3.69 -9.08 7.81
CA PHE A 111 -3.78 -10.25 6.94
C PHE A 111 -2.55 -11.16 7.04
N VAL A 112 -1.37 -10.55 7.12
CA VAL A 112 -0.11 -11.27 7.29
C VAL A 112 -0.06 -11.96 8.64
N MET A 113 -0.48 -11.30 9.72
CA MET A 113 -0.55 -11.91 11.05
C MET A 113 -1.51 -13.11 11.06
N ASP A 114 -2.69 -12.99 10.45
CA ASP A 114 -3.68 -14.08 10.40
C ASP A 114 -3.18 -15.31 9.62
N LYS A 115 -2.43 -15.11 8.53
CA LYS A 115 -2.07 -16.17 7.58
C LYS A 115 -0.66 -16.72 7.72
N MET A 116 0.26 -15.97 8.33
CA MET A 116 1.67 -16.34 8.38
C MET A 116 2.19 -16.60 9.79
N TYR A 117 1.57 -16.07 10.84
CA TYR A 117 2.11 -16.23 12.18
C TYR A 117 1.72 -17.57 12.78
N ASP A 118 2.73 -18.40 13.01
CA ASP A 118 2.67 -19.59 13.86
C ASP A 118 3.85 -19.55 14.85
N ASP A 119 3.85 -20.45 15.84
CA ASP A 119 4.92 -20.54 16.86
C ASP A 119 6.32 -20.84 16.28
N LYS A 120 6.43 -21.10 14.98
CA LYS A 120 7.68 -21.44 14.28
C LYS A 120 8.21 -20.29 13.42
N THR A 121 7.53 -19.16 13.37
CA THR A 121 7.95 -18.01 12.57
C THR A 121 9.15 -17.33 13.21
N ASP A 122 10.25 -17.21 12.45
CA ASP A 122 11.45 -16.53 12.91
C ASP A 122 11.19 -15.03 13.12
N TYR A 123 11.45 -14.56 14.33
CA TYR A 123 11.22 -13.17 14.74
C TYR A 123 12.03 -12.16 13.90
N MET A 124 13.29 -12.48 13.57
CA MET A 124 14.15 -11.59 12.80
C MET A 124 13.68 -11.49 11.35
N GLU A 125 13.22 -12.61 10.76
CA GLU A 125 12.59 -12.57 9.43
C GLU A 125 11.30 -11.74 9.44
N ALA A 126 10.45 -11.89 10.47
CA ALA A 126 9.20 -11.13 10.60
C ALA A 126 9.45 -9.63 10.76
N LEU A 127 10.46 -9.28 11.55
CA LEU A 127 10.90 -7.90 11.72
C LEU A 127 11.44 -7.31 10.40
N GLU A 128 12.18 -8.08 9.61
CA GLU A 128 12.68 -7.62 8.30
C GLU A 128 11.53 -7.32 7.33
N VAL A 129 10.52 -8.19 7.25
CA VAL A 129 9.31 -7.97 6.45
C VAL A 129 8.57 -6.73 6.92
N ASN A 130 8.37 -6.58 8.23
CA ASN A 130 7.71 -5.42 8.81
C ASN A 130 8.43 -4.11 8.47
N ASN A 131 9.76 -4.06 8.65
CA ASN A 131 10.57 -2.89 8.35
C ASN A 131 10.49 -2.50 6.87
N ARG A 132 10.48 -3.48 5.97
CA ARG A 132 10.32 -3.23 4.54
C ARG A 132 8.94 -2.65 4.24
N VAL A 133 7.85 -3.28 4.71
CA VAL A 133 6.48 -2.76 4.50
C VAL A 133 6.34 -1.34 5.06
N THR A 134 6.87 -1.09 6.27
CA THR A 134 6.86 0.24 6.88
C THR A 134 7.56 1.27 6.00
N LEU A 135 8.79 0.99 5.55
CA LEU A 135 9.54 1.89 4.68
C LEU A 135 8.82 2.17 3.35
N TYR A 136 8.12 1.20 2.78
CA TYR A 136 7.29 1.40 1.58
C TYR A 136 6.19 2.43 1.84
N PHE A 137 5.43 2.25 2.93
CA PHE A 137 4.32 3.14 3.25
C PHE A 137 4.78 4.53 3.69
N ASP A 138 5.92 4.66 4.36
CA ASP A 138 6.47 5.97 4.72
C ASP A 138 6.83 6.78 3.47
N ARG A 139 7.44 6.14 2.46
CA ARG A 139 7.69 6.74 1.15
C ARG A 139 6.39 7.07 0.42
N ALA A 140 5.43 6.15 0.44
CA ALA A 140 4.13 6.35 -0.17
C ALA A 140 3.41 7.58 0.39
N MET A 141 3.34 7.70 1.73
CA MET A 141 2.69 8.82 2.41
C MET A 141 3.39 10.14 2.12
N LEU A 142 4.72 10.19 2.21
CA LEU A 142 5.48 11.41 1.92
C LEU A 142 5.30 11.85 0.47
N SER A 143 5.34 10.93 -0.48
CA SER A 143 5.16 11.25 -1.90
C SER A 143 3.73 11.64 -2.24
N ALA A 144 2.73 10.98 -1.66
CA ALA A 144 1.34 11.38 -1.80
C ALA A 144 1.10 12.79 -1.28
N LEU A 145 1.67 13.14 -0.12
CA LEU A 145 1.61 14.50 0.42
C LEU A 145 2.28 15.52 -0.51
N LYS A 146 3.46 15.21 -1.06
CA LYS A 146 4.14 16.09 -2.04
C LYS A 146 3.28 16.34 -3.27
N GLY A 147 2.75 15.28 -3.89
CA GLY A 147 1.89 15.40 -5.05
C GLY A 147 0.60 16.18 -4.76
N TYR A 148 0.00 15.98 -3.59
CA TYR A 148 -1.17 16.75 -3.16
C TYR A 148 -0.83 18.25 -3.01
N ASN A 149 0.29 18.56 -2.36
CA ASN A 149 0.76 19.94 -2.16
C ASN A 149 1.15 20.64 -3.48
N GLU A 150 1.66 19.90 -4.48
CA GLU A 150 1.88 20.44 -5.82
C GLU A 150 0.60 21.03 -6.40
N MET A 151 -0.54 20.36 -6.21
CA MET A 151 -1.84 20.83 -6.71
C MET A 151 -2.36 22.04 -5.93
N ILE A 152 -2.24 22.03 -4.59
CA ILE A 152 -2.55 23.20 -3.75
C ILE A 152 -1.77 24.42 -4.25
N ASN A 153 -0.46 24.28 -4.42
CA ASN A 153 0.42 25.37 -4.83
C ASN A 153 0.11 25.89 -6.25
N ARG A 154 -0.44 25.05 -7.13
CA ARG A 154 -0.91 25.46 -8.46
C ARG A 154 -2.20 26.26 -8.42
N GLN A 155 -3.10 25.98 -7.48
CA GLN A 155 -4.35 26.74 -7.32
C GLN A 155 -4.16 28.09 -6.63
N LEU A 156 -3.09 28.24 -5.83
CA LEU A 156 -2.76 29.48 -5.14
C LEU A 156 -1.95 30.48 -5.99
N ARG A 157 -1.55 30.10 -7.20
CA ARG A 157 -0.84 30.93 -8.18
C ARG A 157 -1.81 31.47 -9.22
#